data_AF-A0A0K1PN62-F1
#
_entry.id   AF-A0A0K1PN62-F1
#
_cell.length_a   1.000
_cell.length_b   1.000
_cell.length_c   1.000
_cell.angle_alpha   90.00
_cell.angle_beta   90.00
_cell.angle_gamma   90.00
#
_symmetry.space_group_name_H-M   'P 1'
#
loop_
_entity.id
_entity.type
_entity.pdbx_description
1 polymer ?
#
loop_
_entity_poly.entity_id
_entity_poly.type
_entity_poly.pdbx_seq_one_letter_code
_entity_poly.pdbx_strand_id
1 'polypeptide(L)'
;MATISDKGVQTSTGTAEGKGGPPATPGVGSPITNEAYNVIAALHSKLEGLEAYRKYSRDAQGDLWRDLTNAEIGCVSRLVDELEHIVKDGKLRMVEPGRGKA
;
A
#
# COMPACT_ATOMS: atom_id res chain seq x y z
N MET A 1 -24.71 -43.51 7.09
CA MET A 1 -25.49 -42.34 7.54
C MET A 1 -24.51 -41.22 7.86
N ALA A 2 -24.42 -40.23 6.98
CA ALA A 2 -23.91 -38.86 7.17
C ALA A 2 -23.79 -38.25 5.76
N THR A 3 -24.90 -37.69 5.28
CA THR A 3 -25.00 -36.87 4.07
C THR A 3 -24.33 -35.52 4.33
N ILE A 4 -23.36 -35.13 3.50
CA ILE A 4 -22.86 -33.75 3.47
C ILE A 4 -23.46 -33.09 2.22
N SER A 5 -24.43 -32.22 2.47
CA SER A 5 -25.04 -31.34 1.48
C SER A 5 -24.09 -30.19 1.16
N ASP A 6 -23.53 -30.19 -0.05
CA ASP A 6 -22.88 -29.01 -0.61
C ASP A 6 -23.96 -28.10 -1.20
N LYS A 7 -24.34 -27.07 -0.45
CA LYS A 7 -25.15 -25.96 -0.96
C LYS A 7 -24.18 -24.91 -1.47
N GLY A 8 -24.15 -24.75 -2.79
CA GLY A 8 -23.30 -23.81 -3.48
C GLY A 8 -23.49 -22.36 -3.03
N VAL A 9 -22.46 -21.56 -3.32
CA VAL A 9 -22.64 -20.14 -3.57
C VAL A 9 -21.91 -19.80 -4.87
N GLN A 10 -22.70 -19.65 -5.93
CA GLN A 10 -22.34 -18.87 -7.10
C GLN A 10 -22.25 -17.42 -6.63
N THR A 11 -21.07 -16.83 -6.61
CA THR A 11 -20.95 -15.36 -6.55
C THR A 11 -21.11 -14.82 -7.96
N SER A 12 -22.36 -14.46 -8.22
CA SER A 12 -22.86 -13.77 -9.40
C SER A 12 -22.10 -12.47 -9.64
N THR A 13 -21.51 -12.33 -10.82
CA THR A 13 -21.29 -11.04 -11.48
C THR A 13 -22.64 -10.40 -11.75
N GLY A 14 -23.06 -9.49 -10.87
CA GLY A 14 -24.27 -8.69 -11.01
C GLY A 14 -23.93 -7.29 -11.50
N THR A 15 -24.12 -7.08 -12.80
CA THR A 15 -24.38 -5.76 -13.40
C THR A 15 -25.73 -5.27 -12.86
N ALA A 16 -25.76 -4.13 -12.16
CA ALA A 16 -26.99 -3.44 -11.82
C ALA A 16 -26.81 -1.94 -12.03
N GLU A 17 -27.30 -1.47 -13.19
CA GLU A 17 -27.74 -0.09 -13.36
C GLU A 17 -28.84 0.22 -12.34
N GLY A 18 -28.64 1.26 -11.56
CA GLY A 18 -29.61 1.78 -10.59
C GLY A 18 -29.45 3.29 -10.46
N LYS A 19 -30.34 4.02 -11.13
CA LYS A 19 -30.57 5.47 -10.97
C LYS A 19 -30.78 5.83 -9.49
N GLY A 20 -30.17 6.95 -9.07
CA GLY A 20 -30.68 7.75 -7.95
C GLY A 20 -30.06 7.48 -6.57
N GLY A 21 -28.75 7.30 -6.47
CA GLY A 21 -28.02 7.57 -5.23
C GLY A 21 -27.73 9.08 -5.11
N PRO A 22 -27.68 9.66 -3.90
CA PRO A 22 -27.23 11.05 -3.72
C PRO A 22 -25.90 11.24 -4.46
N PRO A 23 -25.64 12.42 -5.06
CA PRO A 23 -24.40 12.66 -5.79
C PRO A 23 -23.25 12.22 -4.90
N ALA A 24 -22.44 11.28 -5.38
CA ALA A 24 -21.22 10.89 -4.71
C ALA A 24 -20.52 12.19 -4.34
N THR A 25 -20.46 12.47 -3.04
CA THR A 25 -19.71 13.60 -2.50
C THR A 25 -18.37 13.53 -3.22
N PRO A 26 -17.93 14.59 -3.94
CA PRO A 26 -16.64 14.56 -4.61
C PRO A 26 -15.64 14.10 -3.57
N GLY A 27 -15.18 12.86 -3.74
CA GLY A 27 -14.44 12.17 -2.71
C GLY A 27 -13.32 13.12 -2.33
N VAL A 28 -13.14 13.35 -1.03
CA VAL A 28 -11.91 13.93 -0.52
C VAL A 28 -10.83 12.98 -1.02
N GLY A 29 -10.31 13.26 -2.21
CA GLY A 29 -9.32 12.44 -2.88
C GLY A 29 -8.15 12.40 -1.92
N SER A 30 -7.69 11.19 -1.61
CA SER A 30 -6.49 11.05 -0.80
C SER A 30 -5.42 11.99 -1.35
N PRO A 31 -4.75 12.80 -0.52
CA PRO A 31 -3.76 13.79 -0.98
C PRO A 31 -2.56 13.13 -1.69
N ILE A 32 -2.51 11.80 -1.65
CA ILE A 32 -1.54 10.93 -2.30
C ILE A 32 -2.28 10.03 -3.30
N THR A 33 -1.63 9.76 -4.44
CA THR A 33 -2.10 8.74 -5.38
C THR A 33 -1.98 7.34 -4.76
N ASN A 34 -2.78 6.39 -5.25
CA ASN A 34 -2.65 4.97 -4.86
C ASN A 34 -1.23 4.43 -5.13
N GLU A 35 -0.59 4.91 -6.20
CA GLU A 35 0.79 4.57 -6.55
C GLU A 35 1.77 5.03 -5.45
N ALA A 36 1.68 6.31 -5.05
CA ALA A 36 2.48 6.85 -3.94
C ALA A 36 2.23 6.06 -2.65
N TYR A 37 0.97 5.74 -2.35
CA TYR A 37 0.60 4.95 -1.17
C TYR A 37 1.25 3.57 -1.20
N ASN A 38 1.19 2.85 -2.33
CA ASN A 38 1.77 1.52 -2.45
C ASN A 38 3.29 1.53 -2.23
N VAL A 39 3.98 2.53 -2.77
CA VAL A 39 5.44 2.69 -2.59
C VAL A 39 5.76 3.00 -1.13
N ILE A 40 5.01 3.90 -0.49
CA ILE A 40 5.19 4.23 0.94
C ILE A 40 4.92 3.00 1.83
N ALA A 41 3.86 2.25 1.56
CA ALA A 41 3.52 1.06 2.33
C ALA A 41 4.60 -0.02 2.19
N ALA A 42 5.11 -0.25 0.97
CA ALA A 42 6.22 -1.16 0.74
C ALA A 42 7.49 -0.71 1.48
N LEU A 43 7.81 0.59 1.42
CA LEU A 43 8.96 1.17 2.11
C LEU A 43 8.86 0.97 3.63
N HIS A 44 7.68 1.23 4.21
CA HIS A 44 7.41 1.02 5.63
C HIS A 44 7.71 -0.43 6.05
N SER A 45 7.14 -1.41 5.37
CA SER A 45 7.37 -2.83 5.68
C SER A 45 8.84 -3.24 5.53
N LYS A 46 9.59 -2.68 4.57
CA LYS A 46 11.02 -2.96 4.42
C LYS A 46 11.84 -2.40 5.58
N LEU A 47 11.52 -1.18 6.03
CA LEU A 47 12.21 -0.56 7.17
C LEU A 47 11.95 -1.31 8.48
N GLU A 48 10.71 -1.79 8.71
CA GLU A 48 10.39 -2.67 9.84
C GLU A 48 11.21 -3.96 9.81
N GLY A 49 11.36 -4.58 8.63
CA GLY A 49 12.19 -5.78 8.45
C GLY A 49 13.67 -5.52 8.74
N LEU A 50 14.22 -4.39 8.27
CA LEU A 50 15.59 -3.99 8.56
C LEU A 50 15.84 -3.75 10.06
N GLU A 51 14.88 -3.16 10.76
CA GLU A 51 14.97 -2.98 12.21
C GLU A 51 14.99 -4.34 12.93
N ALA A 52 14.18 -5.29 12.49
CA ALA A 52 14.20 -6.65 13.01
C ALA A 52 15.56 -7.34 12.77
N TYR A 53 16.12 -7.23 11.57
CA TYR A 53 17.45 -7.79 11.27
C TYR A 53 18.54 -7.17 12.12
N ARG A 54 18.52 -5.85 12.33
CA ARG A 54 19.47 -5.16 13.21
C ARG A 54 19.36 -5.60 14.66
N LYS A 55 18.15 -5.95 15.12
CA LYS A 55 17.93 -6.49 16.45
C LYS A 55 18.54 -7.90 16.56
N TYR A 56 18.22 -8.79 15.62
CA TYR A 56 18.70 -10.17 15.65
C TYR A 56 20.18 -10.34 15.31
N SER A 57 20.78 -9.38 14.57
CA SER A 57 22.21 -9.41 14.29
C SER A 57 23.08 -9.26 15.55
N ARG A 58 22.50 -8.78 16.66
CA ARG A 58 23.18 -8.71 17.97
C ARG A 58 23.11 -10.03 18.75
N ASP A 59 22.24 -10.95 18.33
CA ASP A 59 22.08 -12.28 18.92
C ASP A 59 22.88 -13.31 18.08
N ALA A 60 22.44 -14.57 18.03
CA ALA A 60 23.06 -15.60 17.21
C ALA A 60 22.81 -15.37 15.69
N GLN A 61 23.72 -15.89 14.86
CA GLN A 61 23.65 -15.82 13.38
C GLN A 61 23.77 -14.39 12.81
N GLY A 62 24.62 -13.55 13.40
CA GLY A 62 24.84 -12.17 12.95
C GLY A 62 25.21 -12.02 11.46
N ASP A 63 25.92 -12.99 10.88
CA ASP A 63 26.26 -12.99 9.45
C ASP A 63 25.02 -13.13 8.55
N LEU A 64 24.08 -14.02 8.90
CA LEU A 64 22.81 -14.18 8.16
C LEU A 64 22.02 -12.87 8.14
N TRP A 65 21.85 -12.24 9.31
CA TRP A 65 21.09 -11.00 9.43
C TRP A 65 21.78 -9.83 8.72
N ARG A 66 23.11 -9.81 8.70
CA ARG A 66 23.89 -8.83 7.95
C ARG A 66 23.72 -9.01 6.44
N ASP A 67 23.73 -10.24 5.95
CA ASP A 67 23.54 -10.53 4.53
C ASP A 67 22.12 -10.16 4.06
N LEU A 68 21.09 -10.49 4.86
CA LEU A 68 19.71 -10.07 4.59
C LEU A 68 19.56 -8.54 4.62
N THR A 69 20.23 -7.86 5.55
CA THR A 69 20.28 -6.38 5.60
C THR A 69 20.87 -5.81 4.32
N ASN A 70 22.02 -6.34 3.87
CA ASN A 70 22.68 -5.88 2.66
C ASN A 70 21.80 -6.07 1.41
N ALA A 71 21.06 -7.17 1.34
CA ALA A 71 20.13 -7.43 0.25
C ALA A 71 18.95 -6.43 0.24
N GLU A 72 18.39 -6.10 1.41
CA GLU A 72 17.24 -5.20 1.51
C GLU A 72 17.59 -3.72 1.31
N ILE A 73 18.83 -3.29 1.60
CA ILE A 73 19.26 -1.90 1.34
C ILE A 73 19.04 -1.50 -0.11
N GLY A 74 19.35 -2.39 -1.07
CA GLY A 74 19.13 -2.12 -2.49
C GLY A 74 17.65 -1.97 -2.85
N CYS A 75 16.75 -2.72 -2.19
CA CYS A 75 15.31 -2.59 -2.36
C CYS A 75 14.80 -1.25 -1.82
N VAL A 76 15.27 -0.85 -0.63
CA VAL A 76 14.90 0.43 0.00
C VAL A 76 15.34 1.60 -0.87
N SER A 77 16.58 1.61 -1.39
CA SER A 77 17.04 2.67 -2.29
C SER A 77 16.15 2.81 -3.53
N ARG A 78 15.78 1.70 -4.19
CA ARG A 78 14.89 1.74 -5.36
C ARG A 78 13.49 2.27 -5.05
N LEU A 79 12.94 1.92 -3.89
CA LEU A 79 11.64 2.43 -3.45
C LEU A 79 11.69 3.93 -3.13
N VAL A 80 12.81 4.42 -2.60
CA VAL A 80 13.04 5.86 -2.37
C VAL A 80 13.15 6.60 -3.71
N ASP A 81 13.93 6.07 -4.66
CA ASP A 81 14.07 6.67 -5.99
C ASP A 81 12.70 6.78 -6.71
N GLU A 82 11.88 5.73 -6.62
CA GLU A 82 10.53 5.73 -7.16
C GLU A 82 9.62 6.76 -6.46
N LEU A 83 9.70 6.84 -5.13
CA LEU A 83 8.94 7.84 -4.38
C LEU A 83 9.34 9.27 -4.79
N GLU A 84 10.63 9.54 -4.98
CA GLU A 84 11.10 10.82 -5.50
C GLU A 84 10.57 11.12 -6.90
N HIS A 85 10.51 10.12 -7.77
CA HIS A 85 9.96 10.27 -9.12
C HIS A 85 8.47 10.67 -9.06
N ILE A 86 7.68 9.97 -8.25
CA ILE A 86 6.25 10.25 -8.03
C ILE A 86 6.04 11.66 -7.48
N VAL A 87 6.91 12.11 -6.56
CA VAL A 87 6.88 13.48 -6.01
C VAL A 87 7.16 14.50 -7.11
N LYS A 88 8.23 14.29 -7.90
CA LYS A 88 8.64 15.19 -9.00
C LYS A 88 7.56 15.30 -10.08
N ASP A 89 6.83 14.22 -10.33
CA ASP A 89 5.74 14.15 -11.30
C ASP A 89 4.45 14.89 -10.85
N GLY A 90 4.44 15.47 -9.64
CA GLY A 90 3.28 16.19 -9.12
C GLY A 90 2.08 15.28 -8.82
N LYS A 91 2.31 13.97 -8.68
CA LYS A 91 1.30 12.98 -8.26
C LYS A 91 0.94 13.10 -6.77
N LEU A 92 1.60 13.99 -6.04
CA LEU A 92 1.17 14.48 -4.73
C LEU A 92 0.29 15.71 -4.94
N ARG A 93 -1.00 15.49 -5.22
CA ARG A 93 -1.96 16.60 -5.26
C ARG A 93 -2.27 17.02 -3.83
N MET A 94 -1.50 17.97 -3.32
CA MET A 94 -1.87 18.70 -2.11
C MET A 94 -3.13 19.51 -2.44
N VAL A 95 -4.30 19.01 -2.05
CA VAL A 95 -5.54 19.77 -2.16
C VAL A 95 -5.41 20.97 -1.23
N GLU A 96 -5.37 22.18 -1.81
CA GLU A 96 -5.42 23.43 -1.06
C GLU A 96 -6.75 23.46 -0.28
N PRO A 97 -6.74 23.42 1.06
CA PRO A 97 -7.98 23.39 1.82
C PRO A 97 -8.61 24.79 1.76
N GLY A 98 -9.64 24.96 0.92
CA GLY A 98 -10.48 26.16 1.00
C GLY A 98 -11.13 26.68 -0.27
N ARG A 99 -10.82 26.16 -1.47
CA ARG A 99 -11.42 26.69 -2.71
C ARG A 99 -12.72 25.96 -3.10
N GLY A 100 -13.70 26.03 -2.20
CA GLY A 100 -15.00 25.35 -2.36
C GLY A 100 -16.14 26.12 -1.72
N LYS A 101 -16.22 27.44 -1.94
CA LYS A 101 -17.42 28.26 -1.67
C LYS A 101 -17.49 29.42 -2.67
N ALA A 102 -18.44 29.34 -3.59
CA ALA A 102 -19.13 30.48 -4.20
C ALA A 102 -20.54 30.01 -4.54
#